data_AF-A0A2Z6UPW3-F1
#
_entry.id   AF-A0A2Z6UPW3-F1
#
_cell.length_a   1.000
_cell.length_b   1.000
_cell.length_c   1.000
_cell.angle_alpha   90.00
_cell.angle_beta   90.00
_cell.angle_gamma   90.00
#
_symmetry.space_group_name_H-M   'P 1'
#
loop_
_entity.id
_entity.type
_entity.pdbx_description
1 polymer ?
#
loop_
_entity_poly.entity_id
_entity_poly.type
_entity_poly.pdbx_seq_one_letter_code
_entity_poly.pdbx_strand_id
1 'polypeptide(L)'
;MFKAALRGHTLRLLGGMTDEKTAKHLTQILWGGIDGAATLGQLGISFTHHDDDLKFDKHRYTPLGKSEQIMPLYNLKRGTLQISCQNPCASPEERQELAELAKAIVQFSLLLGGFGKSWRRADHWQFFRPYLEKGNKPMIGCHWKFIDSSKSLYIPITDLQQDLSRFIDRLRTLFQNYAAKQGYTIHPDNPVHCDWREAWYPYDNQGGVQVWGRIVEDRIKAITWFHQPYEGTHTLRNLQGSIGRDSQTGRLWYRIYPYYHSNSEGKLKPQEPPIELLTFFPEPTEDSTHFIAFLNERSDFVKIW
;
A
#
# COMPACT_ATOMS: atom_id res chain seq x y z
N MET A 1 1.34 14.39 5.42
CA MET A 1 1.45 12.92 5.35
C MET A 1 0.70 12.32 4.16
N PHE A 2 -0.63 12.44 4.07
CA PHE A 2 -1.45 11.83 3.01
C PHE A 2 -0.98 12.16 1.59
N LYS A 3 -0.76 13.44 1.28
CA LYS A 3 -0.24 13.87 -0.03
C LYS A 3 1.08 13.19 -0.40
N ALA A 4 2.02 13.10 0.53
CA ALA A 4 3.31 12.46 0.29
C ALA A 4 3.16 10.95 0.02
N ALA A 5 2.26 10.27 0.74
CA ALA A 5 1.97 8.85 0.54
C ALA A 5 1.31 8.60 -0.83
N LEU A 6 0.22 9.32 -1.15
CA LEU A 6 -0.49 9.19 -2.43
C LEU A 6 0.43 9.50 -3.62
N ARG A 7 1.22 10.56 -3.53
CA ARG A 7 2.24 10.90 -4.54
C ARG A 7 3.28 9.78 -4.68
N GLY A 8 3.75 9.22 -3.57
CA GLY A 8 4.70 8.12 -3.57
C GLY A 8 4.14 6.83 -4.18
N HIS A 9 2.87 6.50 -3.90
CA HIS A 9 2.20 5.34 -4.51
C HIS A 9 1.99 5.55 -6.00
N THR A 10 1.55 6.74 -6.40
CA THR A 10 1.44 7.16 -7.81
C THR A 10 2.76 6.98 -8.55
N LEU A 11 3.87 7.45 -7.95
CA LEU A 11 5.20 7.31 -8.55
C LEU A 11 5.58 5.85 -8.76
N ARG A 12 5.37 4.99 -7.76
CA ARG A 12 5.66 3.54 -7.86
C ARG A 12 4.83 2.84 -8.94
N LEU A 13 3.56 3.22 -9.06
CA LEU A 13 2.64 2.70 -10.08
C LEU A 13 3.11 3.11 -11.48
N LEU A 14 3.33 4.40 -11.71
CA LEU A 14 3.85 4.90 -12.98
C LEU A 14 5.25 4.36 -13.31
N GLY A 15 6.13 4.21 -12.31
CA GLY A 15 7.46 3.63 -12.51
C GLY A 15 7.43 2.17 -12.97
N GLY A 16 6.33 1.45 -12.78
CA GLY A 16 6.12 0.11 -13.34
C GLY A 16 5.43 0.10 -14.71
N MET A 17 5.27 1.27 -15.33
CA MET A 17 4.52 1.46 -16.56
C MET A 17 5.26 2.35 -17.58
N THR A 18 6.22 3.15 -17.13
CA THR A 18 6.99 4.06 -17.99
C THR A 18 8.39 4.31 -17.43
N ASP A 19 9.21 5.07 -18.16
CA ASP A 19 10.55 5.47 -17.76
C ASP A 19 10.55 6.47 -16.58
N GLU A 20 11.71 6.64 -15.95
CA GLU A 20 11.87 7.48 -14.75
C GLU A 20 11.49 8.95 -14.98
N LYS A 21 11.84 9.51 -16.14
CA LYS A 21 11.53 10.91 -16.46
C LYS A 21 10.03 11.10 -16.61
N THR A 22 9.39 10.22 -17.38
CA THR A 22 7.94 10.26 -17.60
C THR A 22 7.16 10.02 -16.31
N ALA A 23 7.56 9.02 -15.50
CA ALA A 23 6.89 8.71 -14.24
C ALA A 23 6.96 9.87 -13.24
N LYS A 24 8.13 10.51 -13.10
CA LYS A 24 8.31 11.69 -12.24
C LYS A 24 7.47 12.87 -12.73
N HIS A 25 7.51 13.13 -14.04
CA HIS A 25 6.81 14.26 -14.65
C HIS A 25 5.28 14.12 -14.50
N LEU A 26 4.71 12.98 -14.86
CA LEU A 26 3.28 12.69 -14.68
C LEU A 26 2.86 12.78 -13.21
N THR A 27 3.67 12.25 -12.30
CA THR A 27 3.43 12.38 -10.85
C THR A 27 3.41 13.85 -10.40
N GLN A 28 4.29 14.68 -10.96
CA GLN A 28 4.39 16.11 -10.66
C GLN A 28 3.24 16.92 -11.27
N ILE A 29 2.76 16.60 -12.48
CA ILE A 29 1.54 17.20 -13.02
C ILE A 29 0.35 16.88 -12.10
N LEU A 30 0.22 15.62 -11.67
CA LEU A 30 -0.93 15.20 -10.87
C LEU A 30 -0.94 15.82 -9.47
N TRP A 31 0.17 15.73 -8.74
CA TRP A 31 0.22 16.10 -7.32
C TRP A 31 0.99 17.39 -7.02
N GLY A 32 1.68 17.94 -8.01
CA GLY A 32 2.65 19.02 -7.82
C GLY A 32 4.01 18.49 -7.36
N GLY A 33 4.99 19.39 -7.37
CA GLY A 33 6.35 19.06 -7.02
C GLY A 33 7.30 20.24 -7.18
N ILE A 34 8.56 20.00 -6.84
CA ILE A 34 9.65 20.94 -7.06
C ILE A 34 10.70 20.17 -7.86
N ASP A 35 10.94 20.61 -9.08
CA ASP A 35 12.06 20.16 -9.91
C ASP A 35 12.58 21.40 -10.65
N GLY A 36 13.56 22.07 -10.04
CA GLY A 36 13.98 23.43 -10.41
C GLY A 36 12.96 24.51 -9.98
N ALA A 37 11.71 24.41 -10.44
CA ALA A 37 10.62 25.32 -10.11
C ALA A 37 9.44 24.59 -9.44
N ALA A 38 8.65 25.33 -8.67
CA ALA A 38 7.44 24.80 -8.04
C ALA A 38 6.32 24.64 -9.08
N THR A 39 5.77 23.43 -9.18
CA THR A 39 4.61 23.13 -10.02
C THR A 39 3.38 22.90 -9.14
N LEU A 40 2.30 23.64 -9.41
CA LEU A 40 1.00 23.37 -8.84
C LEU A 40 0.41 22.12 -9.52
N GLY A 41 0.05 21.12 -8.73
CA GLY A 41 -0.57 19.89 -9.25
C GLY A 41 -2.04 20.07 -9.60
N GLN A 42 -2.55 19.21 -10.47
CA GLN A 42 -3.98 19.11 -10.80
C GLN A 42 -4.83 18.74 -9.58
N LEU A 43 -4.28 17.98 -8.62
CA LEU A 43 -4.95 17.58 -7.38
C LEU A 43 -4.35 18.26 -6.16
N GLY A 44 -5.22 18.92 -5.41
CA GLY A 44 -4.95 19.47 -4.08
C GLY A 44 -5.48 18.52 -3.01
N ILE A 45 -4.85 18.54 -1.84
CA ILE A 45 -5.23 17.72 -0.69
C ILE A 45 -5.36 18.60 0.53
N SER A 46 -6.47 18.44 1.25
CA SER A 46 -6.65 18.91 2.62
C SER A 46 -7.06 17.75 3.52
N PHE A 47 -6.64 17.80 4.79
CA PHE A 47 -7.04 16.82 5.79
C PHE A 47 -7.53 17.55 7.02
N THR A 48 -8.76 17.24 7.45
CA THR A 48 -9.38 17.84 8.63
C THR A 48 -9.83 16.76 9.60
N HIS A 49 -9.82 17.08 10.89
CA HIS A 49 -10.33 16.22 11.97
C HIS A 49 -10.79 17.12 13.11
N HIS A 50 -11.63 16.58 13.99
CA HIS A 50 -11.95 17.22 15.25
C HIS A 50 -10.89 16.88 16.30
N ASP A 51 -10.57 17.82 17.19
CA ASP A 51 -9.51 17.62 18.20
C ASP A 51 -9.80 16.41 19.10
N ASP A 52 -11.07 16.14 19.42
CA ASP A 52 -11.50 14.98 20.22
C ASP A 52 -11.29 13.62 19.53
N ASP A 53 -11.10 13.61 18.22
CA ASP A 53 -10.84 12.40 17.44
C ASP A 53 -9.36 12.01 17.45
N LEU A 54 -8.43 12.94 17.72
CA LEU A 54 -7.00 12.69 17.72
C LEU A 54 -6.45 12.58 19.14
N LYS A 55 -6.00 11.38 19.51
CA LYS A 55 -5.33 11.13 20.79
C LYS A 55 -3.86 10.84 20.57
N PHE A 56 -3.00 11.61 21.24
CA PHE A 56 -1.58 11.33 21.31
C PHE A 56 -1.26 10.46 22.53
N ASP A 57 -0.30 9.56 22.36
CA ASP A 57 0.19 8.69 23.43
C ASP A 57 1.69 8.40 23.24
N LYS A 58 2.29 7.59 24.10
CA LYS A 58 3.70 7.21 24.07
C LYS A 58 3.88 5.73 24.39
N HIS A 59 4.68 5.05 23.57
CA HIS A 59 5.16 3.71 23.86
C HIS A 59 6.57 3.77 24.44
N ARG A 60 6.78 3.16 25.61
CA ARG A 60 8.09 3.01 26.23
C ARG A 60 8.61 1.61 25.97
N TYR A 61 9.87 1.51 25.56
CA TYR A 61 10.51 0.22 25.37
C TYR A 61 12.01 0.30 25.60
N THR A 62 12.58 -0.81 26.09
CA THR A 62 14.02 -0.90 26.39
C THR A 62 14.66 -1.99 25.55
N PRO A 63 15.27 -1.66 24.40
CA PRO A 63 16.00 -2.65 23.61
C PRO A 63 17.14 -3.27 24.44
N LEU A 64 17.46 -4.54 24.14
CA LEU A 64 18.57 -5.23 24.81
C LEU A 64 19.88 -4.43 24.67
N GLY A 65 20.53 -4.15 25.80
CA GLY A 65 21.78 -3.39 25.85
C GLY A 65 21.66 -1.90 25.53
N LYS A 66 20.45 -1.33 25.56
CA LYS A 66 20.21 0.11 25.34
C LYS A 66 19.37 0.70 26.47
N SER A 67 19.43 2.02 26.60
CA SER A 67 18.53 2.77 27.49
C SER A 67 17.08 2.69 27.03
N GLU A 68 16.14 2.97 27.94
CA GLU A 68 14.73 3.15 27.60
C GLU A 68 14.58 4.18 26.47
N GLN A 69 13.69 3.88 25.53
CA GLN A 69 13.31 4.73 24.44
C GLN A 69 11.82 5.04 24.52
N ILE A 70 11.47 6.27 24.12
CA ILE A 70 10.09 6.74 24.06
C ILE A 70 9.74 6.96 22.60
N MET A 71 8.67 6.31 22.15
CA MET A 71 8.14 6.50 20.82
C MET A 71 6.76 7.17 20.87
N PRO A 72 6.56 8.30 20.18
CA PRO A 72 5.26 8.95 20.12
C PRO A 72 4.28 8.09 19.31
N LEU A 73 3.05 8.00 19.80
CA LEU A 73 1.93 7.34 19.17
C LEU A 73 0.82 8.35 18.92
N TYR A 74 -0.04 8.04 17.95
CA TYR A 74 -1.31 8.71 17.78
C TYR A 74 -2.37 7.69 17.38
N ASN A 75 -3.60 7.94 17.82
CA ASN A 75 -4.80 7.25 17.39
C ASN A 75 -5.79 8.30 16.91
N LEU A 76 -6.13 8.24 15.63
CA LEU A 76 -7.14 9.10 15.03
C LEU A 76 -8.41 8.28 14.79
N LYS A 77 -9.48 8.62 15.49
CA LYS A 77 -10.77 7.93 15.34
C LYS A 77 -11.45 8.26 14.02
N ARG A 78 -11.46 9.54 13.63
CA ARG A 78 -12.12 10.05 12.43
C ARG A 78 -11.36 11.24 11.86
N GLY A 79 -11.41 11.38 10.55
CA GLY A 79 -10.91 12.54 9.83
C GLY A 79 -11.35 12.48 8.38
N THR A 80 -11.31 13.62 7.71
CA THR A 80 -11.75 13.78 6.32
C THR A 80 -10.54 14.13 5.47
N LEU A 81 -10.21 13.25 4.53
CA LEU A 81 -9.28 13.53 3.45
C LEU A 81 -10.07 14.05 2.26
N GLN A 82 -9.92 15.34 1.94
CA GLN A 82 -10.52 15.94 0.76
C GLN A 82 -9.46 16.06 -0.33
N ILE A 83 -9.83 15.61 -1.53
CA ILE A 83 -9.02 15.75 -2.75
C ILE A 83 -9.83 16.59 -3.73
N SER A 84 -9.25 17.71 -4.17
CA SER A 84 -9.93 18.70 -4.99
C SER A 84 -9.16 18.96 -6.27
N CYS A 85 -9.85 18.98 -7.41
CA CYS A 85 -9.27 19.47 -8.66
C CYS A 85 -8.92 20.96 -8.52
N GLN A 86 -7.66 21.30 -8.77
CA GLN A 86 -7.13 22.66 -8.62
C GLN A 86 -7.28 23.51 -9.87
N ASN A 87 -7.50 22.88 -11.03
CA ASN A 87 -7.70 23.62 -12.28
C ASN A 87 -9.15 24.13 -12.35
N PRO A 88 -9.40 25.45 -12.24
CA PRO A 88 -10.75 25.99 -12.30
C PRO A 88 -11.39 25.78 -13.69
N CYS A 89 -10.57 25.73 -14.74
CA CYS A 89 -11.00 25.58 -16.13
C CYS A 89 -11.18 24.11 -16.56
N ALA A 90 -10.95 23.14 -15.67
CA ALA A 90 -11.14 21.72 -16.02
C ALA A 90 -12.61 21.43 -16.35
N SER A 91 -12.84 20.71 -17.45
CA SER A 91 -14.19 20.32 -17.86
C SER A 91 -14.84 19.37 -16.85
N PRO A 92 -16.18 19.21 -16.86
CA PRO A 92 -16.86 18.21 -16.04
C PRO A 92 -16.31 16.79 -16.23
N GLU A 93 -15.99 16.41 -17.47
CA GLU A 93 -15.43 15.10 -17.82
C GLU A 93 -14.02 14.92 -17.23
N GLU A 94 -13.14 15.92 -17.39
CA GLU A 94 -11.81 15.89 -16.80
C GLU A 94 -11.85 15.80 -15.28
N ARG A 95 -12.77 16.53 -14.65
CA ARG A 95 -12.98 16.48 -13.19
C ARG A 95 -13.43 15.09 -12.75
N GLN A 96 -14.33 14.47 -13.50
CA GLN A 96 -14.82 13.12 -13.20
C GLN A 96 -13.71 12.08 -13.31
N GLU A 97 -12.91 12.12 -14.38
CA GLU A 97 -11.79 11.19 -14.56
C GLU A 97 -10.70 11.36 -13.49
N LEU A 98 -10.35 12.61 -13.14
CA LEU A 98 -9.43 12.90 -12.05
C LEU A 98 -9.98 12.40 -10.71
N ALA A 99 -11.29 12.52 -10.47
CA ALA A 99 -11.93 12.00 -9.27
C ALA A 99 -11.88 10.46 -9.23
N GLU A 100 -12.10 9.78 -10.36
CA GLU A 100 -12.00 8.32 -10.46
C GLU A 100 -10.58 7.82 -10.23
N LEU A 101 -9.58 8.47 -10.85
CA LEU A 101 -8.18 8.16 -10.63
C LEU A 101 -7.79 8.39 -9.16
N ALA A 102 -8.16 9.54 -8.58
CA ALA A 102 -7.88 9.85 -7.18
C ALA A 102 -8.53 8.83 -6.23
N LYS A 103 -9.79 8.44 -6.49
CA LYS A 103 -10.48 7.39 -5.76
C LYS A 103 -9.71 6.08 -5.82
N ALA A 104 -9.31 5.64 -7.01
CA ALA A 104 -8.59 4.39 -7.20
C ALA A 104 -7.22 4.39 -6.49
N ILE A 105 -6.50 5.53 -6.51
CA ILE A 105 -5.23 5.67 -5.77
C ILE A 105 -5.44 5.59 -4.25
N VAL A 106 -6.51 6.18 -3.72
CA VAL A 106 -6.85 6.07 -2.28
C VAL A 106 -7.23 4.62 -1.92
N GLN A 107 -8.02 3.96 -2.77
CA GLN A 107 -8.39 2.55 -2.59
C GLN A 107 -7.16 1.65 -2.59
N PHE A 108 -6.25 1.84 -3.56
CA PHE A 108 -4.97 1.14 -3.61
C PHE A 108 -4.14 1.38 -2.35
N SER A 109 -4.10 2.63 -1.88
CA SER A 109 -3.35 3.01 -0.68
C SER A 109 -3.88 2.36 0.59
N LEU A 110 -5.18 2.04 0.67
CA LEU A 110 -5.73 1.29 1.81
C LEU A 110 -5.61 -0.22 1.65
N LEU A 111 -5.74 -0.72 0.43
CA LEU A 111 -5.68 -2.16 0.13
C LEU A 111 -4.24 -2.72 0.27
N LEU A 112 -3.28 -2.11 -0.43
CA LEU A 112 -1.92 -2.65 -0.62
C LEU A 112 -0.85 -1.66 -0.14
N GLY A 113 -1.07 -0.37 -0.43
CA GLY A 113 -0.24 0.75 0.00
C GLY A 113 -0.42 1.07 1.49
N GLY A 114 -0.28 2.32 1.90
CA GLY A 114 -0.61 2.72 3.28
C GLY A 114 -0.28 4.18 3.51
N PHE A 115 -0.54 4.66 4.73
CA PHE A 115 -0.25 6.04 5.13
C PHE A 115 0.63 6.10 6.39
N GLY A 116 1.60 7.00 6.40
CA GLY A 116 2.44 7.27 7.56
C GLY A 116 3.77 6.53 7.57
N LYS A 117 4.47 6.58 8.71
CA LYS A 117 5.72 5.82 8.91
C LYS A 117 5.39 4.34 9.11
N SER A 118 6.29 3.46 8.68
CA SER A 118 6.11 2.00 8.77
C SER A 118 4.88 1.46 8.04
N TRP A 119 4.35 2.23 7.08
CA TRP A 119 3.11 1.90 6.39
C TRP A 119 3.15 0.52 5.74
N ARG A 120 4.33 -0.01 5.38
CA ARG A 120 4.57 -1.36 4.81
C ARG A 120 4.30 -2.54 5.75
N ARG A 121 3.94 -2.28 7.00
CA ARG A 121 3.64 -3.31 8.01
C ARG A 121 2.24 -3.08 8.58
N ALA A 122 1.51 -4.15 8.85
CA ALA A 122 0.28 -4.09 9.62
C ALA A 122 0.57 -3.65 11.07
N ASP A 123 -0.42 -3.05 11.71
CA ASP A 123 -0.34 -2.60 13.10
C ASP A 123 -0.12 -3.79 14.06
N HIS A 124 1.04 -3.85 14.70
CA HIS A 124 1.40 -4.96 15.59
C HIS A 124 0.63 -4.94 16.90
N TRP A 125 0.16 -3.78 17.36
CA TRP A 125 -0.66 -3.71 18.56
C TRP A 125 -2.02 -4.37 18.33
N GLN A 126 -2.63 -4.10 17.18
CA GLN A 126 -3.92 -4.66 16.81
C GLN A 126 -3.83 -6.14 16.41
N PHE A 127 -2.78 -6.53 15.69
CA PHE A 127 -2.75 -7.82 14.99
C PHE A 127 -1.69 -8.80 15.49
N PHE A 128 -0.76 -8.39 16.36
CA PHE A 128 0.27 -9.28 16.91
C PHE A 128 0.80 -8.80 18.26
N ARG A 129 -0.11 -8.65 19.23
CA ARG A 129 0.21 -8.16 20.58
C ARG A 129 1.37 -8.89 21.29
N PRO A 130 1.60 -10.21 21.11
CA PRO A 130 2.75 -10.91 21.71
C PRO A 130 4.12 -10.29 21.39
N TYR A 131 4.25 -9.60 20.26
CA TYR A 131 5.48 -8.88 19.91
C TYR A 131 5.86 -7.77 20.92
N LEU A 132 4.88 -7.19 21.61
CA LEU A 132 5.05 -6.06 22.52
C LEU A 132 5.13 -6.45 24.00
N GLU A 133 4.73 -7.67 24.36
CA GLU A 133 4.58 -8.11 25.75
C GLU A 133 5.88 -8.05 26.57
N LYS A 134 7.04 -8.20 25.91
CA LYS A 134 8.35 -8.15 26.58
C LYS A 134 8.84 -6.74 26.90
N GLY A 135 8.12 -5.69 26.48
CA GLY A 135 8.49 -4.30 26.75
C GLY A 135 9.83 -3.84 26.15
N ASN A 136 10.42 -4.63 25.25
CA ASN A 136 11.75 -4.39 24.69
C ASN A 136 11.73 -4.14 23.17
N LYS A 137 10.53 -3.98 22.59
CA LYS A 137 10.30 -3.81 21.16
C LYS A 137 9.60 -2.48 20.85
N PRO A 138 9.98 -1.80 19.76
CA PRO A 138 9.26 -0.61 19.28
C PRO A 138 7.90 -1.02 18.72
N MET A 139 6.89 -0.14 18.75
CA MET A 139 5.66 -0.36 17.97
C MET A 139 5.97 -0.31 16.46
N ILE A 140 5.29 -1.14 15.70
CA ILE A 140 5.50 -1.26 14.25
C ILE A 140 4.15 -1.29 13.55
N GLY A 141 4.11 -0.61 12.39
CA GLY A 141 2.99 -0.62 11.48
C GLY A 141 1.98 0.49 11.77
N CYS A 142 0.94 0.49 10.95
CA CYS A 142 -0.24 1.33 11.12
C CYS A 142 -1.44 0.60 10.50
N HIS A 143 -2.64 1.02 10.89
CA HIS A 143 -3.87 0.51 10.31
C HIS A 143 -4.83 1.66 10.05
N TRP A 144 -5.10 1.91 8.77
CA TRP A 144 -6.07 2.90 8.32
C TRP A 144 -7.28 2.18 7.77
N LYS A 145 -8.47 2.72 8.04
CA LYS A 145 -9.74 2.19 7.57
C LYS A 145 -10.66 3.32 7.15
N PHE A 146 -11.51 3.08 6.16
CA PHE A 146 -12.67 3.93 5.96
C PHE A 146 -13.67 3.71 7.10
N ILE A 147 -14.23 4.81 7.60
CA ILE A 147 -15.36 4.80 8.54
C ILE A 147 -16.67 4.54 7.78
N ASP A 148 -17.76 4.28 8.50
CA ASP A 148 -19.04 3.86 7.92
C ASP A 148 -19.57 4.81 6.83
N SER A 149 -19.39 6.13 6.99
CA SER A 149 -19.81 7.13 6.00
C SER A 149 -19.06 7.03 4.67
N SER A 150 -17.89 6.39 4.67
CA SER A 150 -17.03 6.21 3.50
C SER A 150 -16.91 4.74 3.10
N LYS A 151 -17.78 3.87 3.62
CA LYS A 151 -17.74 2.43 3.39
C LYS A 151 -17.82 2.05 1.91
N SER A 152 -18.57 2.81 1.12
CA SER A 152 -18.68 2.64 -0.34
C SER A 152 -17.36 2.77 -1.10
N LEU A 153 -16.29 3.21 -0.44
CA LEU A 153 -14.94 3.25 -1.01
C LEU A 153 -14.17 1.94 -0.81
N TYR A 154 -14.63 0.99 0.01
CA TYR A 154 -14.02 -0.34 0.03
C TYR A 154 -14.23 -1.05 -1.31
N ILE A 155 -13.28 -1.91 -1.67
CA ILE A 155 -13.40 -2.78 -2.84
C ILE A 155 -14.26 -3.97 -2.42
N PRO A 156 -15.42 -4.22 -3.05
CA PRO A 156 -16.15 -5.47 -2.85
C PRO A 156 -15.34 -6.63 -3.38
N ILE A 157 -15.26 -7.70 -2.61
CA ILE A 157 -14.52 -8.91 -2.95
C ILE A 157 -15.50 -10.06 -2.78
N THR A 158 -15.75 -10.84 -3.81
CA THR A 158 -16.50 -12.08 -3.79
C THR A 158 -15.62 -13.24 -4.24
N ASP A 159 -14.73 -12.96 -5.20
CA ASP A 159 -13.60 -13.80 -5.57
C ASP A 159 -12.31 -13.02 -5.32
N LEU A 160 -11.51 -13.46 -4.35
CA LEU A 160 -10.31 -12.76 -3.91
C LEU A 160 -9.32 -12.48 -5.05
N GLN A 161 -9.05 -13.50 -5.88
CA GLN A 161 -8.06 -13.41 -6.94
C GLN A 161 -8.59 -12.54 -8.09
N GLN A 162 -9.79 -12.83 -8.56
CA GLN A 162 -10.35 -12.12 -9.71
C GLN A 162 -10.65 -10.66 -9.40
N ASP A 163 -11.28 -10.36 -8.27
CA ASP A 163 -11.73 -9.00 -7.98
C ASP A 163 -10.55 -8.06 -7.68
N LEU A 164 -9.51 -8.57 -6.99
CA LEU A 164 -8.31 -7.77 -6.72
C LEU A 164 -7.40 -7.63 -7.94
N SER A 165 -7.24 -8.67 -8.77
CA SER A 165 -6.50 -8.54 -10.05
C SER A 165 -7.19 -7.51 -10.94
N ARG A 166 -8.51 -7.61 -11.14
CA ARG A 166 -9.28 -6.65 -11.94
C ARG A 166 -9.17 -5.22 -11.40
N PHE A 167 -9.12 -5.04 -10.07
CA PHE A 167 -8.89 -3.72 -9.48
C PHE A 167 -7.51 -3.16 -9.85
N ILE A 168 -6.45 -3.96 -9.75
CA ILE A 168 -5.09 -3.53 -10.08
C ILE A 168 -4.98 -3.21 -11.58
N ASP A 169 -5.55 -4.05 -12.44
CA ASP A 169 -5.55 -3.83 -13.90
C ASP A 169 -6.34 -2.57 -14.27
N ARG A 170 -7.52 -2.37 -13.67
CA ARG A 170 -8.29 -1.13 -13.85
C ARG A 170 -7.50 0.10 -13.42
N LEU A 171 -6.79 0.04 -12.29
CA LEU A 171 -5.96 1.14 -11.82
C LEU A 171 -4.85 1.48 -12.84
N ARG A 172 -4.23 0.46 -13.45
CA ARG A 172 -3.25 0.65 -14.53
C ARG A 172 -3.89 1.31 -15.75
N THR A 173 -5.08 0.86 -16.18
CA THR A 173 -5.83 1.50 -17.28
C THR A 173 -6.13 2.97 -16.98
N LEU A 174 -6.52 3.31 -15.75
CA LEU A 174 -6.74 4.72 -15.36
C LEU A 174 -5.45 5.55 -15.50
N PHE A 175 -4.29 5.00 -15.15
CA PHE A 175 -3.01 5.67 -15.36
C PHE A 175 -2.61 5.79 -16.83
N GLN A 176 -2.93 4.80 -17.67
CA GLN A 176 -2.71 4.87 -19.11
C GLN A 176 -3.54 6.00 -19.74
N ASN A 177 -4.83 6.05 -19.42
CA ASN A 177 -5.74 7.08 -19.90
C ASN A 177 -5.28 8.47 -19.43
N TYR A 178 -4.85 8.57 -18.17
CA TYR A 178 -4.28 9.79 -17.63
C TYR A 178 -3.03 10.24 -18.40
N ALA A 179 -2.08 9.34 -18.62
CA ALA A 179 -0.84 9.61 -19.34
C ALA A 179 -1.12 10.05 -20.79
N ALA A 180 -2.05 9.38 -21.48
CA ALA A 180 -2.44 9.71 -22.85
C ALA A 180 -2.97 11.15 -22.97
N LYS A 181 -3.77 11.60 -22.00
CA LYS A 181 -4.25 12.99 -21.93
C LYS A 181 -3.15 14.01 -21.67
N GLN A 182 -2.04 13.60 -21.06
CA GLN A 182 -0.85 14.44 -20.90
C GLN A 182 0.10 14.35 -22.10
N GLY A 183 -0.27 13.63 -23.17
CA GLY A 183 0.54 13.47 -24.38
C GLY A 183 1.57 12.32 -24.31
N TYR A 184 1.44 11.40 -23.35
CA TYR A 184 2.34 10.27 -23.18
C TYR A 184 1.66 8.95 -23.53
N THR A 185 2.34 8.10 -24.30
CA THR A 185 1.84 6.76 -24.62
C THR A 185 2.51 5.73 -23.70
N ILE A 186 1.71 4.98 -22.95
CA ILE A 186 2.15 3.86 -22.13
C ILE A 186 1.75 2.58 -22.84
N HIS A 187 2.73 1.78 -23.28
CA HIS A 187 2.46 0.52 -23.98
C HIS A 187 2.26 -0.63 -22.97
N PRO A 188 1.06 -1.23 -22.88
CA PRO A 188 0.78 -2.32 -21.95
C PRO A 188 1.60 -3.59 -22.23
N ASP A 189 1.89 -3.86 -23.50
CA ASP A 189 2.50 -5.12 -23.93
C ASP A 189 4.04 -5.08 -23.96
N ASN A 190 4.62 -3.89 -23.83
CA ASN A 190 6.06 -3.66 -23.76
C ASN A 190 6.38 -2.38 -22.95
N PRO A 191 6.03 -2.33 -21.66
CA PRO A 191 6.24 -1.14 -20.86
C PRO A 191 7.73 -1.04 -20.51
N VAL A 192 8.32 0.09 -20.89
CA VAL A 192 9.54 0.56 -20.24
C VAL A 192 9.19 0.73 -18.76
N HIS A 193 10.01 0.20 -17.86
CA HIS A 193 9.83 0.39 -16.43
C HIS A 193 11.12 0.91 -15.80
N CYS A 194 10.98 1.52 -14.64
CA CYS A 194 12.11 1.96 -13.83
C CYS A 194 12.73 0.75 -13.12
N ASP A 195 14.06 0.80 -12.90
CA ASP A 195 14.76 -0.11 -11.99
C ASP A 195 14.61 0.37 -10.54
N TRP A 196 13.36 0.56 -10.10
CA TRP A 196 13.06 0.91 -8.72
C TRP A 196 12.60 -0.35 -7.99
N ARG A 197 13.13 -0.54 -6.78
CA ARG A 197 12.79 -1.67 -5.90
C ARG A 197 11.29 -1.87 -5.70
N GLU A 198 10.50 -0.80 -5.75
CA GLU A 198 9.06 -0.83 -5.51
C GLU A 198 8.25 -0.37 -6.74
N ALA A 199 8.80 -0.49 -7.96
CA ALA A 199 8.05 -0.28 -9.18
C ALA A 199 7.00 -1.38 -9.38
N TRP A 200 5.80 -1.02 -9.85
CA TRP A 200 4.67 -1.94 -10.02
C TRP A 200 4.53 -2.45 -11.47
N TYR A 201 5.42 -3.36 -11.87
CA TYR A 201 5.37 -4.01 -13.19
C TYR A 201 5.04 -5.51 -13.04
N PRO A 202 4.27 -6.11 -13.98
CA PRO A 202 3.70 -7.46 -13.83
C PRO A 202 4.60 -8.63 -14.27
N TYR A 203 5.79 -8.38 -14.82
CA TYR A 203 6.57 -9.44 -15.48
C TYR A 203 7.37 -10.30 -14.50
N ASP A 204 6.79 -11.43 -14.10
CA ASP A 204 7.41 -12.42 -13.20
C ASP A 204 8.83 -12.83 -13.61
N ASN A 205 9.05 -13.08 -14.91
CA ASN A 205 10.34 -13.52 -15.43
C ASN A 205 11.44 -12.43 -15.33
N GLN A 206 11.05 -11.20 -15.02
CA GLN A 206 11.95 -10.06 -14.84
C GLN A 206 11.95 -9.55 -13.39
N GLY A 207 11.30 -10.26 -12.46
CA GLY A 207 11.21 -9.84 -11.06
C GLY A 207 10.07 -8.86 -10.76
N GLY A 208 8.99 -8.91 -11.56
CA GLY A 208 7.78 -8.13 -11.36
C GLY A 208 7.18 -8.29 -9.96
N VAL A 209 6.48 -7.25 -9.50
CA VAL A 209 5.81 -7.30 -8.20
C VAL A 209 4.72 -8.37 -8.21
N GLN A 210 4.62 -9.09 -7.11
CA GLN A 210 3.59 -10.09 -6.90
C GLN A 210 2.70 -9.69 -5.73
N VAL A 211 1.39 -9.83 -5.91
CA VAL A 211 0.39 -9.68 -4.86
C VAL A 211 -0.12 -11.06 -4.50
N TRP A 212 -0.02 -11.40 -3.22
CA TRP A 212 -0.52 -12.65 -2.66
C TRP A 212 -1.56 -12.33 -1.61
N GLY A 213 -2.61 -13.14 -1.50
CA GLY A 213 -3.62 -12.92 -0.49
C GLY A 213 -4.31 -14.19 -0.04
N ARG A 214 -4.94 -14.09 1.12
CA ARG A 214 -5.89 -15.09 1.60
C ARG A 214 -7.01 -14.42 2.39
N ILE A 215 -8.19 -15.02 2.37
CA ILE A 215 -9.20 -14.77 3.39
C ILE A 215 -8.72 -15.53 4.62
N VAL A 216 -8.64 -14.86 5.78
CA VAL A 216 -8.28 -15.54 7.02
C VAL A 216 -9.32 -16.65 7.28
N GLU A 217 -8.98 -17.71 7.99
CA GLU A 217 -9.99 -18.70 8.41
C GLU A 217 -9.85 -18.98 9.90
N ASP A 218 -8.60 -19.07 10.35
CA ASP A 218 -8.22 -19.36 11.73
C ASP A 218 -7.65 -18.11 12.44
N ARG A 219 -6.44 -17.73 12.08
CA ARG A 219 -5.66 -16.69 12.72
C ARG A 219 -4.78 -16.03 11.69
N ILE A 220 -4.44 -14.77 11.92
CA ILE A 220 -3.47 -14.04 11.11
C ILE A 220 -2.13 -14.79 11.12
N LYS A 221 -1.61 -15.15 9.93
CA LYS A 221 -0.40 -15.97 9.80
C LYS A 221 0.81 -15.14 9.40
N ALA A 222 0.68 -14.28 8.39
CA ALA A 222 1.83 -13.66 7.75
C ALA A 222 2.60 -12.76 8.70
N ILE A 223 1.94 -12.08 9.65
CA ILE A 223 2.62 -11.24 10.64
C ILE A 223 3.67 -12.02 11.45
N THR A 224 3.45 -13.31 11.70
CA THR A 224 4.38 -14.13 12.47
C THR A 224 5.67 -14.41 11.71
N TRP A 225 5.61 -14.53 10.38
CA TRP A 225 6.75 -14.74 9.49
C TRP A 225 7.73 -13.56 9.47
N PHE A 226 7.26 -12.36 9.85
CA PHE A 226 8.13 -11.19 10.01
C PHE A 226 9.01 -11.28 11.26
N HIS A 227 8.69 -12.16 12.21
CA HIS A 227 9.39 -12.28 13.50
C HIS A 227 9.99 -13.66 13.76
N GLN A 228 9.51 -14.69 13.07
CA GLN A 228 9.90 -16.10 13.22
C GLN A 228 10.16 -16.73 11.85
N PRO A 229 10.84 -17.89 11.80
CA PRO A 229 10.92 -18.65 10.55
C PRO A 229 9.54 -18.92 9.96
N TYR A 230 9.39 -18.70 8.66
CA TYR A 230 8.16 -19.06 7.95
C TYR A 230 8.15 -20.54 7.57
N GLU A 231 9.35 -21.14 7.43
CA GLU A 231 9.53 -22.56 7.16
C GLU A 231 10.90 -23.02 7.67
N GLY A 232 10.94 -24.06 8.50
CA GLY A 232 12.19 -24.62 9.05
C GLY A 232 13.04 -23.53 9.71
N THR A 233 14.21 -23.24 9.11
CA THR A 233 15.12 -22.16 9.53
C THR A 233 15.05 -20.92 8.64
N HIS A 234 14.24 -20.92 7.58
CA HIS A 234 14.14 -19.81 6.63
C HIS A 234 13.31 -18.66 7.22
N THR A 235 13.83 -17.44 7.13
CA THR A 235 13.22 -16.22 7.72
C THR A 235 13.06 -15.12 6.68
N LEU A 236 12.16 -14.16 6.93
CA LEU A 236 12.00 -13.00 6.04
C LEU A 236 13.05 -11.90 6.27
N ARG A 237 14.09 -12.12 7.09
CA ARG A 237 14.99 -11.05 7.57
C ARG A 237 15.61 -10.23 6.42
N ASN A 238 16.06 -10.90 5.36
CA ASN A 238 16.71 -10.25 4.22
C ASN A 238 15.70 -9.55 3.29
N LEU A 239 14.44 -9.99 3.29
CA LEU A 239 13.36 -9.40 2.50
C LEU A 239 12.68 -8.21 3.20
N GLN A 240 12.85 -8.07 4.51
CA GLN A 240 12.21 -7.03 5.31
C GLN A 240 12.90 -5.66 5.23
N GLY A 241 14.15 -5.62 4.75
CA GLY A 241 15.00 -4.43 4.77
C GLY A 241 15.66 -4.20 6.13
N SER A 242 16.52 -3.19 6.21
CA SER A 242 17.32 -2.87 7.37
C SER A 242 17.33 -1.36 7.63
N ILE A 243 17.46 -0.98 8.90
CA ILE A 243 17.65 0.41 9.30
C ILE A 243 19.00 0.50 9.99
N GLY A 244 19.91 1.29 9.42
CA GLY A 244 21.30 1.41 9.85
C GLY A 244 22.06 2.42 9.00
N ARG A 245 23.41 2.36 9.05
CA ARG A 245 24.29 3.22 8.24
C ARG A 245 24.00 3.09 6.74
N ASP A 246 23.73 1.86 6.31
CA ASP A 246 23.27 1.50 4.96
C ASP A 246 21.82 1.00 5.02
N SER A 247 20.90 1.92 5.30
CA SER A 247 19.47 1.59 5.40
C SER A 247 18.93 1.06 4.07
N GLN A 248 18.32 -0.12 4.09
CA GLN A 248 17.77 -0.76 2.91
C GLN A 248 16.25 -0.87 3.03
N THR A 249 15.53 -0.37 2.02
CA THR A 249 14.06 -0.53 1.95
C THR A 249 13.70 -1.99 1.72
N GLY A 250 12.77 -2.53 2.52
CA GLY A 250 12.30 -3.91 2.37
C GLY A 250 11.58 -4.15 1.03
N ARG A 251 11.48 -5.43 0.66
CA ARG A 251 10.82 -5.94 -0.56
C ARG A 251 9.45 -6.54 -0.29
N LEU A 252 8.98 -6.49 0.96
CA LEU A 252 7.68 -7.01 1.36
C LEU A 252 6.83 -5.90 1.97
N TRP A 253 5.59 -5.78 1.51
CA TRP A 253 4.52 -5.07 2.20
C TRP A 253 3.53 -6.09 2.75
N TYR A 254 2.96 -5.79 3.91
CA TYR A 254 2.01 -6.68 4.56
C TYR A 254 0.80 -5.91 5.10
N ARG A 255 -0.40 -6.29 4.65
CA ARG A 255 -1.66 -5.65 5.01
C ARG A 255 -2.69 -6.64 5.52
N ILE A 256 -3.54 -6.10 6.38
CA ILE A 256 -4.80 -6.70 6.77
C ILE A 256 -5.89 -5.76 6.30
N TYR A 257 -6.74 -6.25 5.41
CA TYR A 257 -7.79 -5.49 4.77
C TYR A 257 -9.17 -5.99 5.24
N PRO A 258 -10.09 -5.10 5.63
CA PRO A 258 -11.47 -5.47 5.93
C PRO A 258 -12.16 -6.13 4.73
N TYR A 259 -12.77 -7.30 4.95
CA TYR A 259 -13.45 -8.04 3.89
C TYR A 259 -14.89 -7.53 3.70
N TYR A 260 -15.28 -7.19 2.47
CA TYR A 260 -16.61 -6.69 2.16
C TYR A 260 -17.21 -7.37 0.93
N HIS A 261 -18.47 -7.80 1.05
CA HIS A 261 -19.27 -8.29 -0.09
C HIS A 261 -20.30 -7.25 -0.48
N SER A 262 -20.61 -7.15 -1.77
CA SER A 262 -21.83 -6.46 -2.21
C SER A 262 -23.01 -7.43 -2.14
N ASN A 263 -24.11 -7.03 -1.50
CA ASN A 263 -25.34 -7.83 -1.54
C ASN A 263 -26.13 -7.59 -2.85
N SER A 264 -27.25 -8.29 -3.02
CA SER A 264 -28.15 -8.13 -4.17
C SER A 264 -28.72 -6.72 -4.36
N GLU A 265 -28.67 -5.87 -3.33
CA GLU A 265 -29.08 -4.46 -3.38
C GLU A 265 -27.92 -3.50 -3.69
N GLY A 266 -26.71 -4.01 -3.92
CA GLY A 266 -25.51 -3.18 -4.15
C GLY A 266 -24.90 -2.57 -2.89
N LYS A 267 -25.36 -2.95 -1.68
CA LYS A 267 -24.83 -2.46 -0.40
C LYS A 267 -23.69 -3.36 0.07
N LEU A 268 -22.61 -2.71 0.52
CA LEU A 268 -21.47 -3.42 1.11
C LEU A 268 -21.80 -3.95 2.51
N LYS A 269 -21.57 -5.24 2.75
CA LYS A 269 -21.67 -5.89 4.05
C LYS A 269 -20.30 -6.43 4.48
N PRO A 270 -19.85 -6.13 5.71
CA PRO A 270 -18.60 -6.67 6.22
C PRO A 270 -18.73 -8.19 6.28
N GLN A 271 -17.66 -8.86 5.93
CA GLN A 271 -17.48 -10.28 6.16
C GLN A 271 -16.38 -10.43 7.20
N GLU A 272 -16.52 -11.46 8.02
CA GLU A 272 -15.47 -11.91 8.91
C GLU A 272 -15.09 -13.32 8.47
N PRO A 273 -13.78 -13.64 8.49
CA PRO A 273 -12.66 -12.85 8.98
C PRO A 273 -12.01 -11.94 7.89
N PRO A 274 -11.02 -11.07 8.22
CA PRO A 274 -10.42 -10.14 7.25
C PRO A 274 -9.52 -10.85 6.22
N ILE A 275 -9.01 -10.08 5.25
CA ILE A 275 -8.07 -10.55 4.23
C ILE A 275 -6.63 -10.19 4.65
N GLU A 276 -5.72 -11.14 4.56
CA GLU A 276 -4.28 -10.88 4.62
C GLU A 276 -3.73 -10.70 3.20
N LEU A 277 -2.91 -9.67 3.00
CA LEU A 277 -2.29 -9.34 1.71
C LEU A 277 -0.79 -9.16 1.89
N LEU A 278 -0.02 -9.78 1.00
CA LEU A 278 1.42 -9.59 0.84
C LEU A 278 1.69 -9.00 -0.53
N THR A 279 2.47 -7.91 -0.57
CA THR A 279 3.02 -7.39 -1.83
C THR A 279 4.51 -7.65 -1.80
N PHE A 280 5.00 -8.46 -2.72
CA PHE A 280 6.38 -8.89 -2.80
C PHE A 280 7.06 -8.33 -4.06
N PHE A 281 8.24 -7.73 -3.91
CA PHE A 281 9.07 -7.23 -5.00
C PHE A 281 10.30 -8.13 -5.14
N PRO A 282 10.18 -9.29 -5.81
CA PRO A 282 11.23 -10.27 -5.88
C PRO A 282 12.51 -9.73 -6.52
N GLU A 283 13.61 -10.41 -6.22
CA GLU A 283 14.90 -10.24 -6.87
C GLU A 283 15.50 -11.62 -7.13
N PRO A 284 16.48 -11.76 -8.04
CA PRO A 284 17.09 -13.06 -8.35
C PRO A 284 18.02 -13.53 -7.22
N THR A 285 17.44 -13.84 -6.06
CA THR A 285 18.10 -14.36 -4.86
C THR A 285 17.47 -15.67 -4.43
N GLU A 286 18.24 -16.49 -3.71
CA GLU A 286 17.76 -17.74 -3.11
C GLU A 286 16.60 -17.48 -2.15
N ASP A 287 16.70 -16.44 -1.30
CA ASP A 287 15.63 -16.07 -0.37
C ASP A 287 14.32 -15.74 -1.07
N SER A 288 14.37 -15.03 -2.21
CA SER A 288 13.17 -14.71 -3.00
C SER A 288 12.58 -15.96 -3.63
N THR A 289 13.43 -16.80 -4.22
CA THR A 289 13.01 -18.04 -4.89
C THR A 289 12.35 -18.99 -3.89
N HIS A 290 12.98 -19.18 -2.72
CA HIS A 290 12.46 -20.03 -1.66
C HIS A 290 11.14 -19.49 -1.10
N PHE A 291 11.03 -18.18 -0.87
CA PHE A 291 9.79 -17.60 -0.35
C PHE A 291 8.63 -17.70 -1.36
N ILE A 292 8.90 -17.55 -2.66
CA ILE A 292 7.90 -17.78 -3.72
C ILE A 292 7.46 -19.25 -3.74
N ALA A 293 8.40 -20.20 -3.62
CA ALA A 293 8.06 -21.63 -3.55
C ALA A 293 7.20 -21.94 -2.32
N PHE A 294 7.57 -21.41 -1.15
CA PHE A 294 6.76 -21.53 0.07
C PHE A 294 5.34 -20.98 -0.10
N LEU A 295 5.20 -19.79 -0.69
CA LEU A 295 3.88 -19.20 -0.92
C LEU A 295 3.02 -20.08 -1.84
N ASN A 296 3.59 -20.59 -2.93
CA ASN A 296 2.88 -21.45 -3.90
C ASN A 296 2.50 -22.82 -3.35
N GLU A 297 3.41 -23.48 -2.62
CA GLU A 297 3.31 -24.92 -2.37
C GLU A 297 2.89 -25.25 -0.93
N ARG A 298 3.15 -24.35 0.02
CA ARG A 298 3.12 -24.67 1.46
C ARG A 298 2.40 -23.63 2.30
N SER A 299 1.82 -22.62 1.66
CA SER A 299 0.97 -21.62 2.28
C SER A 299 -0.45 -21.71 1.71
N ASP A 300 -1.39 -21.06 2.38
CA ASP A 300 -2.77 -20.88 1.91
C ASP A 300 -2.99 -19.51 1.23
N PHE A 301 -1.90 -18.78 0.94
CA PHE A 301 -1.97 -17.58 0.12
C PHE A 301 -2.08 -17.97 -1.35
N VAL A 302 -3.01 -17.33 -2.05
CA VAL A 302 -3.13 -17.44 -3.51
C VAL A 302 -2.46 -16.24 -4.17
N LYS A 303 -1.84 -16.46 -5.33
CA LYS A 303 -1.31 -15.37 -6.14
C LYS A 303 -2.47 -14.62 -6.80
N ILE A 304 -2.56 -13.33 -6.52
CA ILE A 304 -3.59 -12.40 -7.03
C ILE A 304 -3.12 -11.73 -8.31
N TRP A 305 -1.90 -11.17 -8.28
CA TRP A 305 -1.30 -10.39 -9.36
C TRP A 305 0.18 -10.75 -9.44
#